data_AF-A0A349HA16-F1
#
_entry.id   AF-A0A349HA16-F1
#
_cell.length_a   1.000
_cell.length_b   1.000
_cell.length_c   1.000
_cell.angle_alpha   90.00
_cell.angle_beta   90.00
_cell.angle_gamma   90.00
#
_symmetry.space_group_name_H-M   'P 1'
#
loop_
_entity.id
_entity.type
_entity.pdbx_description
1 polymer ?
#
loop_
_entity_poly.entity_id
_entity_poly.type
_entity_poly.pdbx_seq_one_letter_code
_entity_poly.pdbx_strand_id
1 'polypeptide(L)'
;MCGQNSIATKRPKMNREPDRIPIYHITHLDNLPGILSDGGLHSDKIMAQRNPTAIGYTHIKQRRLSEIRVGCCGGRFVGEFVPFYFCPRSPMLYTINRGNTGHAPGCQRTILHLVSTLAAGIGQNRAWAISDGNAGASHVSFSADLAVLAELDWAAIHARQWQGRIHQKSAEFLLADFFAWTNLQRIGCHSDQIALQVINLLKNQTNLPDVSVEPNWYY
;
A
#
# COMPACT_ATOMS: atom_id res chain seq x y z
N MET A 1 -46.61 -0.14 30.45
CA MET A 1 -45.46 0.52 29.78
C MET A 1 -44.31 -0.48 29.78
N CYS A 2 -44.08 -1.15 28.65
CA CYS A 2 -43.03 -2.16 28.53
C CYS A 2 -41.81 -1.47 27.90
N GLY A 3 -40.77 -1.24 28.70
CA GLY A 3 -39.52 -0.62 28.23
C GLY A 3 -38.71 -1.60 27.40
N GLN A 4 -38.52 -1.27 26.12
CA GLN A 4 -37.60 -1.99 25.25
C GLN A 4 -36.16 -1.60 25.62
N ASN A 5 -35.43 -2.52 26.26
CA ASN A 5 -33.98 -2.44 26.38
C ASN A 5 -33.37 -2.69 25.00
N SER A 6 -32.84 -1.62 24.39
CA SER A 6 -32.03 -1.70 23.18
C SER A 6 -30.71 -2.39 23.51
N ILE A 7 -30.56 -3.64 23.05
CA ILE A 7 -29.32 -4.38 23.11
C ILE A 7 -28.39 -3.77 22.06
N ALA A 8 -27.48 -2.91 22.50
CA ALA A 8 -26.33 -2.49 21.70
C ALA A 8 -25.51 -3.74 21.37
N THR A 9 -25.59 -4.20 20.12
CA THR A 9 -24.75 -5.27 19.59
C THR A 9 -23.31 -4.79 19.55
N LYS A 10 -22.54 -5.10 20.60
CA LYS A 10 -21.08 -4.98 20.59
C LYS A 10 -20.57 -5.86 19.45
N ARG A 11 -20.13 -5.24 18.36
CA ARG A 11 -19.36 -5.92 17.30
C ARG A 11 -18.18 -6.62 17.97
N PRO A 12 -17.91 -7.91 17.68
CA PRO A 12 -16.77 -8.60 18.26
C PRO A 12 -15.48 -7.87 17.87
N LYS A 13 -14.68 -7.48 18.87
CA LYS A 13 -13.32 -6.98 18.65
C LYS A 13 -12.53 -8.11 18.00
N MET A 14 -12.36 -8.06 16.69
CA MET A 14 -11.38 -8.92 16.03
C MET A 14 -9.99 -8.37 16.37
N ASN A 15 -9.30 -9.02 17.32
CA ASN A 15 -7.87 -8.83 17.51
C ASN A 15 -7.16 -9.32 16.24
N ARG A 16 -6.87 -8.39 15.32
CA ARG A 16 -6.02 -8.69 14.18
C ARG A 16 -4.58 -8.49 14.62
N GLU A 17 -3.84 -9.58 14.72
CA GLU A 17 -2.42 -9.55 15.05
C GLU A 17 -1.66 -8.86 13.89
N PRO A 18 -0.87 -7.80 14.14
CA PRO A 18 -0.11 -7.09 13.10
C PRO A 18 0.77 -7.99 12.24
N ASP A 19 1.26 -9.11 12.79
CA ASP A 19 2.09 -10.10 12.07
C ASP A 19 1.35 -10.77 10.90
N ARG A 20 0.02 -10.78 10.92
CA ARG A 20 -0.82 -11.45 9.91
C ARG A 20 -1.48 -10.50 8.93
N ILE A 21 -1.26 -9.19 9.08
CA ILE A 21 -1.86 -8.18 8.20
C ILE A 21 -0.89 -7.90 7.06
N PRO A 22 -1.17 -8.36 5.83
CA PRO A 22 -0.33 -8.06 4.69
C PRO A 22 -0.47 -6.60 4.28
N ILE A 23 0.65 -6.01 3.88
CA ILE A 23 0.74 -4.66 3.33
C ILE A 23 1.36 -4.74 1.93
N TYR A 24 0.79 -4.01 0.97
CA TYR A 24 1.08 -4.13 -0.46
C TYR A 24 1.57 -2.80 -1.03
N HIS A 25 2.81 -2.76 -1.50
CA HIS A 25 3.30 -1.65 -2.32
C HIS A 25 3.25 -2.04 -3.79
N ILE A 26 2.66 -1.19 -4.63
CA ILE A 26 2.63 -1.41 -6.08
C ILE A 26 3.67 -0.55 -6.79
N THR A 27 4.41 -1.14 -7.71
CA THR A 27 5.44 -0.44 -8.50
C THR A 27 5.56 -1.04 -9.90
N HIS A 28 6.07 -0.27 -10.87
CA HIS A 28 6.41 -0.81 -12.18
C HIS A 28 7.64 -1.72 -12.09
N LEU A 29 7.69 -2.79 -12.90
CA LEU A 29 8.82 -3.71 -12.99
C LEU A 29 10.17 -2.99 -13.20
N ASP A 30 10.21 -1.98 -14.07
CA ASP A 30 11.43 -1.21 -14.37
C ASP A 30 12.03 -0.49 -13.15
N ASN A 31 11.25 -0.28 -12.08
CA ASN A 31 11.78 0.32 -10.86
C ASN A 31 12.52 -0.69 -9.98
N LEU A 32 12.32 -2.00 -10.19
CA LEU A 32 12.89 -3.05 -9.34
C LEU A 32 14.42 -3.01 -9.28
N PRO A 33 15.18 -2.84 -10.39
CA PRO A 33 16.64 -2.71 -10.31
C PRO A 33 17.10 -1.56 -9.41
N GLY A 34 16.43 -0.40 -9.45
CA GLY A 34 16.73 0.73 -8.58
C GLY A 34 16.46 0.40 -7.11
N ILE A 35 15.29 -0.18 -6.82
CA ILE A 35 14.90 -0.62 -5.47
C ILE A 35 15.92 -1.62 -4.90
N LEU A 36 16.41 -2.56 -5.71
CA LEU A 36 17.44 -3.52 -5.30
C LEU A 36 18.78 -2.82 -5.03
N SER A 37 19.20 -1.91 -5.90
CA SER A 37 20.44 -1.14 -5.72
C SER A 37 20.40 -0.27 -4.47
N ASP A 38 19.23 0.27 -4.12
CA ASP A 38 19.01 1.10 -2.93
C ASP A 38 18.83 0.28 -1.64
N GLY A 39 18.68 -1.04 -1.77
CA GLY A 39 18.38 -1.94 -0.65
C GLY A 39 17.00 -1.73 -0.06
N GLY A 40 16.04 -1.13 -0.79
CA GLY A 40 14.68 -0.91 -0.30
C GLY A 40 13.88 0.15 -1.04
N LEU A 41 12.69 0.46 -0.51
CA LEU A 41 11.77 1.44 -1.06
C LEU A 41 11.98 2.79 -0.39
N HIS A 42 12.00 3.84 -1.18
CA HIS A 42 12.07 5.22 -0.71
C HIS A 42 10.70 5.90 -0.76
N SER A 43 10.50 6.90 0.11
CA SER A 43 9.31 7.76 0.09
C SER A 43 9.17 8.51 -1.24
N ASP A 44 7.95 8.95 -1.56
CA ASP A 44 7.68 9.73 -2.78
C ASP A 44 8.58 10.98 -2.90
N LYS A 45 8.95 11.60 -1.77
CA LYS A 45 9.84 12.78 -1.72
C LYS A 45 11.23 12.49 -2.25
N ILE A 46 11.80 11.34 -1.88
CA ILE A 46 13.11 10.92 -2.38
C ILE A 46 12.98 10.44 -3.83
N MET A 47 11.91 9.68 -4.14
CA MET A 47 11.67 9.16 -5.49
C MET A 47 11.42 10.26 -6.52
N ALA A 48 10.89 11.42 -6.12
CA ALA A 48 10.71 12.57 -7.01
C ALA A 48 12.02 13.09 -7.62
N GLN A 49 13.18 12.76 -7.02
CA GLN A 49 14.51 13.15 -7.50
C GLN A 49 15.17 12.07 -8.36
N ARG A 50 14.56 10.89 -8.48
CA ARG A 50 15.15 9.68 -9.09
C ARG A 50 14.47 9.25 -10.39
N ASN A 51 13.51 10.04 -10.89
CA ASN A 51 12.75 9.80 -12.13
C ASN A 51 12.29 8.34 -12.31
N PRO A 52 11.58 7.75 -11.33
CA PRO A 52 11.07 6.39 -11.48
C PRO A 52 10.05 6.31 -12.62
N THR A 53 9.85 5.09 -13.13
CA THR A 53 8.67 4.79 -13.94
C THR A 53 7.43 4.99 -13.08
N ALA A 54 6.76 6.14 -13.30
CA ALA A 54 5.54 6.49 -12.60
C ALA A 54 4.40 5.56 -13.04
N ILE A 55 3.49 5.26 -12.11
CA ILE A 55 2.27 4.48 -12.39
C ILE A 55 1.01 5.27 -12.01
N GLY A 56 1.05 6.02 -10.92
CA GLY A 56 -0.09 6.79 -10.41
C GLY A 56 -0.13 8.24 -10.92
N TYR A 57 -1.19 8.96 -10.53
CA TYR A 57 -1.39 10.35 -10.90
C TYR A 57 -0.33 11.31 -10.34
N THR A 58 0.27 12.12 -11.22
CA THR A 58 1.23 13.18 -10.85
C THR A 58 0.62 14.18 -9.87
N HIS A 59 -0.63 14.62 -10.09
CA HIS A 59 -1.28 15.59 -9.21
C HIS A 59 -1.52 15.02 -7.79
N ILE A 60 -1.82 13.72 -7.65
CA ILE A 60 -1.94 13.09 -6.32
C ILE A 60 -0.58 13.07 -5.63
N LYS A 61 0.49 12.71 -6.35
CA LYS A 61 1.85 12.75 -5.80
C LYS A 61 2.21 14.16 -5.32
N GLN A 62 1.90 15.19 -6.10
CA GLN A 62 2.14 16.57 -5.71
C GLN A 62 1.41 16.95 -4.41
N ARG A 63 0.12 16.62 -4.30
CA ARG A 63 -0.66 16.88 -3.07
C ARG A 63 -0.09 16.17 -1.85
N ARG A 64 0.34 14.90 -2.01
CA ARG A 64 1.03 14.16 -0.94
C ARG A 64 2.31 14.87 -0.50
N LEU A 65 3.05 15.48 -1.42
CA LEU A 65 4.32 16.16 -1.15
C LEU A 65 4.17 17.54 -0.49
N SER A 66 3.09 18.27 -0.77
CA SER A 66 2.98 19.68 -0.37
C SER A 66 1.73 20.09 0.40
N GLU A 67 0.69 19.26 0.47
CA GLU A 67 -0.61 19.66 1.03
C GLU A 67 -1.04 18.80 2.22
N ILE A 68 -0.95 17.47 2.11
CA ILE A 68 -1.51 16.57 3.11
C ILE A 68 -0.48 16.21 4.18
N ARG A 69 -0.80 16.51 5.44
CA ARG A 69 0.07 16.28 6.60
C ARG A 69 -0.44 15.15 7.48
N VAL A 70 0.49 14.39 8.04
CA VAL A 70 0.27 13.31 9.00
C VAL A 70 0.51 13.86 10.40
N GLY A 71 -0.55 14.36 11.04
CA GLY A 71 -0.46 15.03 12.35
C GLY A 71 0.18 14.18 13.44
N CYS A 72 -0.19 12.89 13.52
CA CYS A 72 0.37 11.93 14.48
C CYS A 72 1.87 11.59 14.26
N CYS A 73 2.48 12.11 13.19
CA CYS A 73 3.89 11.93 12.87
C CYS A 73 4.63 13.28 12.77
N GLY A 74 4.34 14.21 13.69
CA GLY A 74 5.00 15.52 13.73
C GLY A 74 4.66 16.44 12.55
N GLY A 75 3.49 16.23 11.92
CA GLY A 75 3.03 17.05 10.81
C GLY A 75 3.79 16.86 9.50
N ARG A 76 4.55 15.76 9.35
CA ARG A 76 5.21 15.36 8.10
C ARG A 76 4.23 15.28 6.94
N PHE A 77 4.68 15.58 5.73
CA PHE A 77 3.83 15.40 4.54
C PHE A 77 3.70 13.92 4.19
N VAL A 78 2.56 13.51 3.65
CA VAL A 78 2.32 12.11 3.25
C VAL A 78 3.37 11.62 2.24
N GLY A 79 3.87 12.50 1.37
CA GLY A 79 4.91 12.16 0.40
C GLY A 79 6.27 11.83 1.04
N GLU A 80 6.43 12.06 2.35
CA GLU A 80 7.61 11.66 3.13
C GLU A 80 7.51 10.22 3.67
N PHE A 81 6.48 9.48 3.27
CA PHE A 81 6.26 8.08 3.64
C PHE A 81 6.27 7.18 2.40
N VAL A 82 6.69 5.93 2.59
CA VAL A 82 6.49 4.82 1.67
C VAL A 82 5.06 4.28 1.88
N PRO A 83 4.21 4.30 0.84
CA PRO A 83 2.82 3.87 0.97
C PRO A 83 2.65 2.38 0.74
N PHE A 84 1.81 1.75 1.55
CA PHE A 84 1.36 0.37 1.36
C PHE A 84 -0.16 0.30 1.51
N TYR A 85 -0.84 -0.33 0.56
CA TYR A 85 -2.26 -0.64 0.71
C TYR A 85 -2.46 -1.83 1.65
N PHE A 86 -3.60 -1.89 2.34
CA PHE A 86 -4.05 -3.11 3.03
C PHE A 86 -4.72 -4.13 2.10
N CYS A 87 -4.63 -3.93 0.79
CA CYS A 87 -5.23 -4.81 -0.20
C CYS A 87 -4.44 -4.82 -1.51
N PRO A 88 -4.42 -5.94 -2.25
CA PRO A 88 -3.74 -6.00 -3.54
C PRO A 88 -4.52 -5.26 -4.64
N ARG A 89 -5.86 -5.43 -4.66
CA ARG A 89 -6.74 -4.76 -5.65
C ARG A 89 -7.07 -3.35 -5.20
N SER A 90 -6.15 -2.41 -5.31
CA SER A 90 -6.38 -1.02 -4.89
C SER A 90 -7.15 -0.21 -5.94
N PRO A 91 -7.91 0.84 -5.56
CA PRO A 91 -8.54 1.74 -6.53
C PRO A 91 -7.54 2.45 -7.45
N MET A 92 -6.30 2.68 -6.97
CA MET A 92 -5.21 3.18 -7.81
C MET A 92 -4.84 2.16 -8.90
N LEU A 93 -4.64 0.88 -8.55
CA LEU A 93 -4.36 -0.17 -9.54
C LEU A 93 -5.47 -0.30 -10.60
N TYR A 94 -6.74 -0.22 -10.19
CA TYR A 94 -7.87 -0.19 -11.13
C TYR A 94 -7.75 0.96 -12.12
N THR A 95 -7.50 2.16 -11.60
CA THR A 95 -7.42 3.39 -12.38
C THR A 95 -6.25 3.35 -13.38
N ILE A 96 -5.12 2.79 -12.95
CA ILE A 96 -3.96 2.53 -13.82
C ILE A 96 -4.35 1.57 -14.94
N ASN A 97 -4.96 0.43 -14.60
CA ASN A 97 -5.36 -0.57 -15.58
C ASN A 97 -6.39 -0.04 -16.61
N ARG A 98 -7.22 0.91 -16.22
CA ARG A 98 -8.18 1.58 -17.12
C ARG A 98 -7.52 2.60 -18.07
N GLY A 99 -6.24 2.90 -17.88
CA GLY A 99 -5.48 3.88 -18.65
C GLY A 99 -5.72 5.33 -18.23
N ASN A 100 -6.35 5.55 -17.08
CA ASN A 100 -6.73 6.89 -16.67
C ASN A 100 -5.52 7.70 -16.15
N THR A 101 -4.37 7.08 -15.90
CA THR A 101 -3.14 7.73 -15.41
C THR A 101 -2.19 8.16 -16.53
N GLY A 102 -2.63 8.10 -17.80
CA GLY A 102 -1.80 8.43 -18.98
C GLY A 102 -1.05 7.25 -19.59
N HIS A 103 -1.16 6.07 -18.98
CA HIS A 103 -0.67 4.81 -19.55
C HIS A 103 -1.76 4.11 -20.37
N ALA A 104 -1.37 3.15 -21.21
CA ALA A 104 -2.34 2.39 -22.00
C ALA A 104 -3.25 1.52 -21.10
N PRO A 105 -4.53 1.30 -21.47
CA PRO A 105 -5.37 0.32 -20.81
C PRO A 105 -4.71 -1.08 -20.81
N GLY A 106 -4.83 -1.82 -19.71
CA GLY A 106 -4.17 -3.12 -19.54
C GLY A 106 -2.72 -3.06 -19.05
N CYS A 107 -2.16 -1.86 -18.79
CA CYS A 107 -0.76 -1.69 -18.39
C CYS A 107 -0.39 -2.27 -17.02
N GLN A 108 -1.35 -2.71 -16.21
CA GLN A 108 -1.05 -3.35 -14.91
C GLN A 108 -0.23 -4.63 -15.02
N ARG A 109 -0.12 -5.23 -16.21
CA ARG A 109 0.62 -6.47 -16.46
C ARG A 109 2.09 -6.37 -16.05
N THR A 110 2.68 -5.18 -16.06
CA THR A 110 4.07 -4.93 -15.62
C THR A 110 4.16 -4.38 -14.20
N ILE A 111 3.06 -4.31 -13.46
CA ILE A 111 3.04 -3.86 -12.07
C ILE A 111 3.32 -5.03 -11.13
N LEU A 112 4.24 -4.83 -10.20
CA LEU A 112 4.56 -5.77 -9.14
C LEU A 112 3.82 -5.39 -7.87
N HIS A 113 3.45 -6.39 -7.07
CA HIS A 113 3.05 -6.21 -5.68
C HIS A 113 4.21 -6.63 -4.78
N LEU A 114 4.86 -5.66 -4.13
CA LEU A 114 5.85 -5.93 -3.10
C LEU A 114 5.13 -6.04 -1.75
N VAL A 115 5.25 -7.20 -1.12
CA VAL A 115 4.44 -7.56 0.05
C VAL A 115 5.30 -7.73 1.28
N SER A 116 4.81 -7.19 2.38
CA SER A 116 5.34 -7.42 3.72
C SER A 116 4.17 -7.54 4.71
N THR A 117 4.46 -7.53 6.01
CA THR A 117 3.46 -7.47 7.08
C THR A 117 3.50 -6.10 7.76
N LEU A 118 2.37 -5.72 8.35
CA LEU A 118 2.28 -4.50 9.15
C LEU A 118 3.32 -4.51 10.28
N ALA A 119 3.50 -5.64 10.96
CA ALA A 119 4.51 -5.79 12.01
C ALA A 119 5.94 -5.55 11.50
N ALA A 120 6.31 -6.11 10.34
CA ALA A 120 7.63 -5.89 9.76
C ALA A 120 7.86 -4.43 9.37
N GLY A 121 6.82 -3.69 8.96
CA GLY A 121 6.89 -2.24 8.76
C GLY A 121 7.14 -1.47 10.05
N ILE A 122 6.37 -1.77 11.10
CA ILE A 122 6.49 -1.11 12.42
C ILE A 122 7.85 -1.41 13.06
N GLY A 123 8.33 -2.65 12.93
CA GLY A 123 9.61 -3.11 13.49
C GLY A 123 10.84 -2.40 12.91
N GLN A 124 10.70 -1.58 11.87
CA GLN A 124 11.81 -0.78 11.34
C GLN A 124 12.13 0.46 12.17
N ASN A 125 11.42 0.71 13.28
CA ASN A 125 11.66 1.81 14.21
C ASN A 125 11.66 3.19 13.53
N ARG A 126 10.72 3.38 12.58
CA ARG A 126 10.47 4.65 11.90
C ARG A 126 9.07 5.16 12.24
N ALA A 127 8.85 6.46 12.11
CA ALA A 127 7.51 7.02 12.25
C ALA A 127 6.56 6.35 11.24
N TRP A 128 5.35 6.02 11.67
CA TRP A 128 4.36 5.37 10.83
C TRP A 128 2.97 5.87 11.14
N ALA A 129 2.09 5.75 10.16
CA ALA A 129 0.67 6.03 10.32
C ALA A 129 -0.18 5.05 9.51
N ILE A 130 -1.40 4.84 9.97
CA ILE A 130 -2.46 4.17 9.25
C ILE A 130 -3.46 5.24 8.82
N SER A 131 -3.86 5.22 7.55
CA SER A 131 -4.96 6.03 7.04
C SER A 131 -6.25 5.21 6.94
N ASP A 132 -7.38 5.84 7.26
CA ASP A 132 -8.72 5.24 7.10
C ASP A 132 -9.19 5.15 5.64
N GLY A 133 -8.50 5.87 4.75
CA GLY A 133 -8.69 5.81 3.32
C GLY A 133 -7.51 6.38 2.54
N ASN A 134 -7.80 6.91 1.34
CA ASN A 134 -6.76 7.43 0.43
C ASN A 134 -5.98 8.57 1.09
N ALA A 135 -4.69 8.36 1.36
CA ALA A 135 -3.82 9.33 2.03
C ALA A 135 -3.52 10.59 1.19
N GLY A 136 -3.96 10.64 -0.07
CA GLY A 136 -3.98 11.85 -0.91
C GLY A 136 -5.30 12.62 -0.91
N ALA A 137 -6.31 12.19 -0.16
CA ALA A 137 -7.61 12.87 -0.07
C ALA A 137 -7.63 13.96 1.02
N SER A 138 -8.56 14.92 0.93
CA SER A 138 -8.70 16.01 1.92
C SER A 138 -9.35 15.60 3.24
N HIS A 139 -10.16 14.53 3.24
CA HIS A 139 -10.95 14.07 4.39
C HIS A 139 -10.41 12.75 4.98
N VAL A 140 -9.10 12.53 4.90
CA VAL A 140 -8.46 11.32 5.42
C VAL A 140 -7.99 11.54 6.86
N SER A 141 -8.19 10.54 7.70
CA SER A 141 -7.70 10.52 9.08
C SER A 141 -6.43 9.68 9.17
N PHE A 142 -5.51 10.08 10.05
CA PHE A 142 -4.28 9.33 10.31
C PHE A 142 -4.17 8.96 11.78
N SER A 143 -3.73 7.75 12.07
CA SER A 143 -3.45 7.28 13.42
C SER A 143 -2.12 6.54 13.48
N ALA A 144 -1.35 6.77 14.55
CA ALA A 144 -0.15 6.00 14.90
C ALA A 144 -0.43 5.02 16.06
N ASP A 145 -1.70 4.63 16.25
CA ASP A 145 -2.14 3.65 17.23
C ASP A 145 -2.78 2.45 16.51
N LEU A 146 -2.33 1.24 16.85
CA LEU A 146 -2.83 -0.02 16.31
C LEU A 146 -4.29 -0.28 16.66
N ALA A 147 -4.84 0.37 17.69
CA ALA A 147 -6.27 0.29 18.00
C ALA A 147 -7.15 0.69 16.80
N VAL A 148 -6.66 1.58 15.91
CA VAL A 148 -7.39 2.01 14.70
C VAL A 148 -7.68 0.86 13.73
N LEU A 149 -6.91 -0.24 13.80
CA LEU A 149 -7.17 -1.43 12.98
C LEU A 149 -8.54 -2.03 13.25
N ALA A 150 -9.11 -1.84 14.45
CA ALA A 150 -10.46 -2.29 14.77
C ALA A 150 -11.56 -1.42 14.14
N GLU A 151 -11.20 -0.22 13.67
CA GLU A 151 -12.12 0.79 13.11
C GLU A 151 -12.17 0.75 11.58
N LEU A 152 -11.12 0.22 10.93
CA LEU A 152 -11.08 0.06 9.48
C LEU A 152 -12.23 -0.82 8.97
N ASP A 153 -12.86 -0.41 7.86
CA ASP A 153 -13.84 -1.25 7.15
C ASP A 153 -13.13 -2.30 6.31
N TRP A 154 -12.78 -3.40 6.96
CA TRP A 154 -12.11 -4.52 6.32
C TRP A 154 -12.97 -5.25 5.27
N ALA A 155 -14.29 -5.15 5.36
CA ALA A 155 -15.16 -5.69 4.32
C ALA A 155 -14.97 -4.88 3.03
N ALA A 156 -14.87 -3.56 3.13
CA ALA A 156 -14.50 -2.71 2.00
C ALA A 156 -13.07 -3.00 1.52
N ILE A 157 -12.07 -3.03 2.41
CA ILE A 157 -10.66 -3.28 2.06
C ILE A 157 -10.51 -4.59 1.25
N HIS A 158 -11.21 -5.65 1.62
CA HIS A 158 -11.14 -6.95 0.94
C HIS A 158 -12.13 -7.09 -0.24
N ALA A 159 -13.03 -6.13 -0.46
CA ALA A 159 -14.04 -6.24 -1.50
C ALA A 159 -13.44 -6.22 -2.90
N ARG A 160 -13.92 -7.10 -3.79
CA ARG A 160 -13.61 -7.02 -5.23
C ARG A 160 -14.42 -5.93 -5.94
N GLN A 161 -15.66 -5.72 -5.49
CA GLN A 161 -16.57 -4.65 -5.93
C GLN A 161 -16.73 -3.66 -4.79
N TRP A 162 -16.24 -2.44 -4.98
CA TRP A 162 -16.07 -1.43 -3.93
C TRP A 162 -16.69 -0.09 -4.33
N GLN A 163 -17.61 -0.11 -5.30
CA GLN A 163 -18.42 1.05 -5.66
C GLN A 163 -19.13 1.58 -4.41
N GLY A 164 -19.03 2.89 -4.18
CA GLY A 164 -19.54 3.54 -2.96
C GLY A 164 -18.67 3.37 -1.71
N ARG A 165 -17.56 2.63 -1.76
CA ARG A 165 -16.63 2.40 -0.63
C ARG A 165 -15.18 2.70 -0.99
N ILE A 166 -14.96 3.57 -1.99
CA ILE A 166 -13.63 3.89 -2.54
C ILE A 166 -12.67 4.39 -1.45
N HIS A 167 -13.17 5.23 -0.53
CA HIS A 167 -12.38 5.78 0.57
C HIS A 167 -11.84 4.65 1.44
N GLN A 168 -12.71 3.84 2.04
CA GLN A 168 -12.33 2.74 2.94
C GLN A 168 -11.46 1.69 2.25
N LYS A 169 -11.77 1.39 0.98
CA LYS A 169 -10.97 0.48 0.14
C LYS A 169 -9.52 0.94 -0.02
N SER A 170 -9.29 2.25 0.08
CA SER A 170 -7.99 2.89 -0.12
C SER A 170 -7.20 3.11 1.17
N ALA A 171 -7.56 2.46 2.28
CA ALA A 171 -6.79 2.53 3.52
C ALA A 171 -5.33 2.08 3.28
N GLU A 172 -4.38 2.83 3.87
CA GLU A 172 -2.95 2.63 3.68
C GLU A 172 -2.22 2.53 5.03
N PHE A 173 -1.14 1.77 5.04
CA PHE A 173 -0.04 1.91 5.98
C PHE A 173 1.04 2.79 5.36
N LEU A 174 1.55 3.75 6.14
CA LEU A 174 2.55 4.72 5.73
C LEU A 174 3.76 4.56 6.64
N LEU A 175 4.92 4.22 6.07
CA LEU A 175 6.20 4.15 6.82
C LEU A 175 7.11 5.30 6.38
N ALA A 176 7.60 6.10 7.32
CA ALA A 176 8.43 7.25 7.00
C ALA A 176 9.73 6.87 6.28
N ASP A 177 10.13 7.68 5.30
CA ASP A 177 11.44 7.72 4.63
C ASP A 177 11.81 6.50 3.78
N PHE A 178 11.89 5.32 4.39
CA PHE A 178 12.49 4.13 3.78
C PHE A 178 11.94 2.83 4.35
N PHE A 179 11.71 1.86 3.47
CA PHE A 179 11.35 0.49 3.83
C PHE A 179 12.44 -0.46 3.32
N ALA A 180 13.14 -1.14 4.24
CA ALA A 180 14.25 -2.02 3.89
C ALA A 180 13.79 -3.26 3.10
N TRP A 181 14.54 -3.59 2.04
CA TRP A 181 14.31 -4.76 1.18
C TRP A 181 14.25 -6.06 1.99
N THR A 182 15.06 -6.17 3.04
CA THR A 182 15.14 -7.35 3.89
C THR A 182 13.85 -7.70 4.61
N ASN A 183 12.90 -6.76 4.69
CA ASN A 183 11.57 -6.96 5.28
C ASN A 183 10.50 -7.30 4.24
N LEU A 184 10.82 -7.35 2.94
CA LEU A 184 9.90 -7.85 1.92
C LEU A 184 9.86 -9.38 1.95
N GLN A 185 8.65 -9.93 1.91
CA GLN A 185 8.41 -11.37 2.04
C GLN A 185 7.97 -12.00 0.72
N ARG A 186 7.27 -11.25 -0.13
CA ARG A 186 6.77 -11.75 -1.40
C ARG A 186 6.72 -10.68 -2.49
N ILE A 187 6.90 -11.09 -3.74
CA ILE A 187 6.64 -10.31 -4.94
C ILE A 187 5.55 -11.02 -5.76
N GLY A 188 4.37 -10.43 -5.78
CA GLY A 188 3.27 -10.88 -6.63
C GLY A 188 3.41 -10.33 -8.05
N CYS A 189 3.32 -11.22 -9.04
CA CYS A 189 3.44 -10.92 -10.46
C CYS A 189 2.13 -11.24 -11.21
N HIS A 190 1.84 -10.54 -12.30
CA HIS A 190 0.62 -10.78 -13.09
C HIS A 190 0.67 -12.08 -13.90
N SER A 191 1.85 -12.52 -14.34
CA SER A 191 2.02 -13.69 -15.21
C SER A 191 3.37 -14.37 -15.00
N ASP A 192 3.51 -15.60 -15.50
CA ASP A 192 4.77 -16.36 -15.48
C ASP A 192 5.91 -15.60 -16.14
N GLN A 193 5.63 -14.91 -17.27
CA GLN A 193 6.62 -14.11 -17.98
C GLN A 193 7.22 -13.02 -17.08
N ILE A 194 6.39 -12.34 -16.27
CA ILE A 194 6.83 -11.28 -15.37
C ILE A 194 7.55 -11.88 -14.17
N ALA A 195 7.05 -12.99 -13.61
CA ALA A 195 7.73 -13.70 -12.54
C ALA A 195 9.14 -14.14 -12.94
N LEU A 196 9.32 -14.67 -14.15
CA LEU A 196 10.63 -15.04 -14.68
C LEU A 196 11.58 -13.83 -14.81
N GLN A 197 11.07 -12.67 -15.24
CA GLN A 197 11.87 -11.44 -15.29
C GLN A 197 12.32 -11.00 -13.88
N VAL A 198 11.40 -11.03 -12.90
CA VAL A 198 11.72 -10.73 -11.51
C VAL A 198 12.77 -11.71 -10.96
N ILE A 199 12.57 -13.02 -11.13
CA ILE A 199 13.52 -14.05 -10.69
C ILE A 199 14.90 -13.81 -11.29
N ASN A 200 14.99 -13.44 -12.57
CA ASN A 200 16.26 -13.12 -13.22
C ASN A 200 16.95 -11.91 -12.59
N LEU A 201 16.20 -10.85 -12.25
CA LEU A 201 16.75 -9.66 -11.58
C LEU A 201 17.24 -9.97 -10.15
N LEU A 202 16.63 -10.95 -9.49
CA LEU A 202 16.94 -11.31 -8.12
C LEU A 202 18.15 -12.27 -7.97
N LYS A 203 18.69 -12.84 -9.05
CA LYS A 203 19.73 -13.89 -9.01
C LYS A 203 20.94 -13.61 -8.10
N ASN A 204 21.30 -12.33 -7.93
CA ASN A 204 22.48 -11.92 -7.15
C ASN A 204 22.14 -11.40 -5.74
N GLN A 205 20.91 -11.58 -5.28
CA GLN A 205 20.45 -11.09 -3.99
C GLN A 205 20.51 -12.19 -2.92
N THR A 206 20.88 -11.81 -1.70
CA THR A 206 21.04 -12.74 -0.56
C THR A 206 19.79 -12.90 0.29
N ASN A 207 18.84 -11.96 0.22
CA ASN A 207 17.53 -12.07 0.85
C ASN A 207 16.46 -11.97 -0.24
N LEU A 208 15.86 -13.13 -0.56
CA LEU A 208 14.95 -13.31 -1.68
C LEU A 208 13.52 -13.42 -1.16
N PRO A 209 12.67 -12.43 -1.43
CA PRO A 209 11.23 -12.59 -1.26
C PRO A 209 10.72 -13.71 -2.17
N ASP A 210 9.69 -14.42 -1.73
CA ASP A 210 9.02 -15.41 -2.57
C ASP A 210 8.44 -14.72 -3.83
N VAL A 211 8.74 -15.23 -5.02
CA VAL A 211 8.13 -14.72 -6.25
C VAL A 211 6.98 -15.64 -6.65
N SER A 212 5.77 -15.10 -6.76
CA SER A 212 4.59 -15.88 -7.15
C SER A 212 3.75 -15.17 -8.22
N VAL A 213 3.05 -15.98 -9.02
CA VAL A 213 2.08 -15.50 -10.02
C VAL A 213 0.72 -15.39 -9.35
N GLU A 214 0.20 -14.16 -9.25
CA GLU A 214 -0.96 -13.82 -8.44
C GLU A 214 -2.03 -13.08 -9.27
N PRO A 215 -2.61 -13.70 -10.32
CA PRO A 215 -3.52 -13.01 -11.25
C PRO A 215 -4.76 -12.45 -10.53
N ASN A 216 -5.17 -13.06 -9.42
CA ASN A 216 -6.30 -12.60 -8.60
C ASN A 216 -6.07 -11.24 -7.92
N TRP A 217 -4.82 -10.77 -7.84
CA TRP A 217 -4.45 -9.47 -7.28
C TRP A 217 -4.65 -8.31 -8.26
N TYR A 218 -4.89 -8.60 -9.54
CA TYR A 218 -4.99 -7.63 -10.63
C TYR A 218 -6.41 -7.53 -11.21
N TYR A 219 -6.74 -6.41 -11.87
CA TYR A 219 -8.10 -6.10 -12.34
C TYR A 219 -8.54 -6.78 -13.62
#